data_AF-A0A135SSN5-F1
#
_entry.id   AF-A0A135SSN5-F1
#
_cell.length_a   1.000
_cell.length_b   1.000
_cell.length_c   1.000
_cell.angle_alpha   90.00
_cell.angle_beta   90.00
_cell.angle_gamma   90.00
#
_symmetry.space_group_name_H-M   'P 1'
#
loop_
_entity.id
_entity.type
_entity.pdbx_description
1 polymer ?
#
loop_
_entity_poly.entity_id
_entity_poly.type
_entity_poly.pdbx_seq_one_letter_code
_entity_poly.pdbx_strand_id
1 'polypeptide(L)'
;MVCSASLHRLTCPPTYSQIINERPPPVSSLNHSAPPTTTTASSPTERMYITDPTLDGLVAKVREFQRKEGYGVIKTRSKRSAGTKEIYRQDLSCDRGGRPKASVAMIRNTKSNKTGCMWRAHLTLQADCWVCIPHNMEHNHPPLTESFATSRSFRQLSWEAAEGGVQGIRNRVDALSRGDLPTGKLTARVIAEKISEETGALVRESDVRNIQASIRRAKARDASAVIQIEDDDEEEEEEDEE
;
A
#
# COMPACT_ATOMS: atom_id res chain seq x y z
N MET A 1 -34.38 -17.80 -47.11
CA MET A 1 -33.18 -17.74 -46.26
C MET A 1 -32.64 -16.32 -46.34
N VAL A 2 -32.99 -15.47 -45.38
CA VAL A 2 -32.54 -14.08 -45.33
C VAL A 2 -32.11 -13.78 -43.90
N CYS A 3 -30.93 -13.18 -43.75
CA CYS A 3 -30.73 -12.05 -42.85
C CYS A 3 -29.31 -11.49 -43.02
N SER A 4 -29.23 -10.34 -43.69
CA SER A 4 -28.17 -9.35 -43.56
C SER A 4 -28.37 -8.53 -42.27
N ALA A 5 -27.29 -8.19 -41.57
CA ALA A 5 -27.19 -7.03 -40.69
C ALA A 5 -25.69 -6.75 -40.45
N SER A 6 -25.08 -5.77 -41.11
CA SER A 6 -25.11 -4.31 -40.83
C SER A 6 -24.40 -3.93 -39.53
N LEU A 7 -23.13 -3.53 -39.67
CA LEU A 7 -22.28 -2.92 -38.65
C LEU A 7 -22.79 -1.51 -38.34
N HIS A 8 -23.25 -1.28 -37.11
CA HIS A 8 -23.39 0.07 -36.56
C HIS A 8 -22.47 0.23 -35.34
N ARG A 9 -21.57 1.21 -35.45
CA ARG A 9 -20.77 1.77 -34.35
C ARG A 9 -21.72 2.36 -33.32
N LEU A 10 -21.57 2.00 -32.05
CA LEU A 10 -22.28 2.65 -30.95
C LEU A 10 -21.27 3.32 -30.02
N THR A 11 -21.31 4.64 -30.09
CA THR A 11 -20.71 5.63 -29.20
C THR A 11 -21.32 5.57 -27.80
N CYS A 12 -20.59 6.14 -26.83
CA CYS A 12 -20.94 6.19 -25.40
C CYS A 12 -22.41 6.56 -25.10
N PRO A 13 -23.01 5.98 -24.05
CA PRO A 13 -24.38 6.32 -23.67
C PRO A 13 -24.49 7.69 -22.99
N PRO A 14 -25.64 8.38 -23.14
CA PRO A 14 -25.87 9.73 -22.64
C PRO A 14 -26.24 9.77 -21.15
N THR A 15 -26.03 10.94 -20.55
CA THR A 15 -26.31 11.34 -19.16
C THR A 15 -27.80 11.35 -18.84
N TYR A 16 -28.16 10.74 -17.70
CA TYR A 16 -29.52 10.77 -17.16
C TYR A 16 -29.68 11.97 -16.22
N SER A 17 -30.50 12.93 -16.63
CA SER A 17 -30.99 14.03 -15.80
C SER A 17 -32.44 13.77 -15.38
N GLN A 18 -32.70 14.06 -14.10
CA GLN A 18 -33.98 14.33 -13.43
C GLN A 18 -34.76 13.12 -12.90
N ILE A 19 -34.87 13.01 -11.57
CA ILE A 19 -36.10 13.17 -10.75
C ILE A 19 -35.63 13.38 -9.31
N ILE A 20 -35.79 14.58 -8.71
CA ILE A 20 -36.52 14.87 -7.44
C ILE A 20 -36.74 16.40 -7.39
N ASN A 21 -37.95 16.84 -7.70
CA ASN A 21 -38.47 18.14 -7.25
C ASN A 21 -39.04 17.91 -5.85
N GLU A 22 -38.62 18.67 -4.84
CA GLU A 22 -39.51 19.31 -3.85
C GLU A 22 -38.78 20.49 -3.17
N ARG A 23 -39.54 21.55 -2.91
CA ARG A 23 -39.15 22.92 -2.55
C ARG A 23 -39.41 23.17 -1.05
N PRO A 24 -38.51 23.82 -0.29
CA PRO A 24 -38.89 24.46 0.96
C PRO A 24 -39.19 25.97 0.79
N PRO A 25 -40.03 26.56 1.67
CA PRO A 25 -40.49 27.96 1.57
C PRO A 25 -39.46 28.99 2.06
N PRO A 26 -39.62 30.29 1.72
CA PRO A 26 -38.65 31.35 2.02
C PRO A 26 -39.03 32.18 3.25
N VAL A 27 -38.05 32.64 4.04
CA VAL A 27 -38.07 33.89 4.84
C VAL A 27 -36.63 34.29 5.20
N SER A 28 -36.11 35.38 4.61
CA SER A 28 -35.87 36.71 5.23
C SER A 28 -34.59 36.78 6.11
N SER A 29 -33.45 37.20 5.55
CA SER A 29 -32.93 38.59 5.46
C SER A 29 -32.17 39.07 6.71
N LEU A 30 -30.85 39.26 6.57
CA LEU A 30 -30.14 40.51 6.93
C LEU A 30 -28.67 40.50 6.44
N ASN A 31 -28.32 41.60 5.77
CA ASN A 31 -27.01 42.04 5.25
C ASN A 31 -25.82 41.71 6.15
N HIS A 32 -24.63 41.50 5.58
CA HIS A 32 -23.40 42.26 5.85
C HIS A 32 -22.43 42.11 4.66
N SER A 33 -21.78 43.21 4.28
CA SER A 33 -20.92 43.40 3.11
C SER A 33 -19.68 42.49 3.04
N ALA A 34 -19.24 42.22 1.81
CA ALA A 34 -18.09 41.40 1.43
C ALA A 34 -16.72 41.87 1.96
N PRO A 35 -15.72 40.97 1.96
CA PRO A 35 -14.55 41.16 1.09
C PRO A 35 -14.33 39.97 0.13
N PRO A 36 -13.60 40.16 -0.99
CA PRO A 36 -13.42 39.13 -2.01
C PRO A 36 -12.28 38.19 -1.64
N THR A 37 -12.61 36.97 -1.24
CA THR A 37 -11.69 35.84 -1.38
C THR A 37 -12.41 34.79 -2.20
N THR A 38 -11.99 34.66 -3.45
CA THR A 38 -12.31 33.53 -4.34
C THR A 38 -11.73 32.25 -3.73
N THR A 39 -12.39 31.73 -2.70
CA THR A 39 -12.28 30.33 -2.35
C THR A 39 -13.24 29.61 -3.28
N THR A 40 -12.69 29.15 -4.40
CA THR A 40 -13.35 28.15 -5.25
C THR A 40 -13.65 26.95 -4.36
N ALA A 41 -14.88 26.90 -3.84
CA ALA A 41 -15.42 25.72 -3.20
C ALA A 41 -15.48 24.63 -4.28
N SER A 42 -14.51 23.72 -4.27
CA SER A 42 -14.54 22.56 -5.13
C SER A 42 -15.82 21.77 -4.85
N SER A 43 -16.56 21.50 -5.92
CA SER A 43 -17.82 20.76 -5.90
C SER A 43 -17.61 19.39 -5.21
N PRO A 44 -18.58 18.88 -4.42
CA PRO A 44 -18.48 17.60 -3.72
C PRO A 44 -18.29 16.37 -4.64
N THR A 45 -18.39 16.57 -5.96
CA THR A 45 -18.34 15.55 -7.01
C THR A 45 -16.98 15.44 -7.71
N GLU A 46 -15.99 16.28 -7.39
CA GLU A 46 -14.61 16.14 -7.90
C GLU A 46 -13.80 15.09 -7.12
N ARG A 47 -14.48 14.07 -6.57
CA ARG A 47 -13.87 13.02 -5.77
C ARG A 47 -13.20 11.97 -6.67
N MET A 48 -11.95 12.25 -7.04
CA MET A 48 -10.90 11.31 -7.47
C MET A 48 -11.25 10.30 -8.56
N TYR A 49 -11.14 10.72 -9.81
CA TYR A 49 -10.82 9.80 -10.91
C TYR A 49 -9.30 9.64 -10.99
N ILE A 50 -8.67 8.98 -10.01
CA ILE A 50 -7.25 8.65 -10.12
C ILE A 50 -7.11 7.49 -11.09
N THR A 51 -6.32 7.71 -12.15
CA THR A 51 -5.97 6.70 -13.13
C THR A 51 -4.46 6.61 -13.31
N ASP A 52 -4.01 5.46 -13.77
CA ASP A 52 -2.62 5.23 -14.17
C ASP A 52 -2.56 4.12 -15.24
N PRO A 53 -1.58 4.15 -16.17
CA PRO A 53 -1.35 3.04 -17.09
C PRO A 53 -0.99 1.73 -16.37
N THR A 54 -0.41 1.81 -15.18
CA THR A 54 0.09 0.66 -14.41
C THR A 54 -0.62 0.51 -13.08
N LEU A 55 -0.77 -0.73 -12.60
CA LEU A 55 -1.32 -1.00 -11.27
C LEU A 55 -0.47 -0.35 -10.18
N ASP A 56 0.85 -0.48 -10.28
CA ASP A 56 1.78 0.01 -9.26
C ASP A 56 1.80 1.54 -9.21
N GLY A 57 1.75 2.22 -10.37
CA GLY A 57 1.61 3.67 -10.43
C GLY A 57 0.28 4.15 -9.85
N LEU A 58 -0.83 3.46 -10.12
CA LEU A 58 -2.12 3.79 -9.51
C LEU A 58 -2.09 3.62 -7.97
N VAL A 59 -1.49 2.52 -7.49
CA VAL A 59 -1.33 2.28 -6.05
C VAL A 59 -0.49 3.38 -5.41
N ALA A 60 0.60 3.79 -6.05
CA ALA A 60 1.46 4.86 -5.55
C ALA A 60 0.68 6.20 -5.45
N LYS A 61 -0.07 6.56 -6.49
CA LYS A 61 -0.91 7.78 -6.50
C LYS A 61 -1.97 7.77 -5.41
N VAL A 62 -2.69 6.65 -5.23
CA VAL A 62 -3.72 6.52 -4.18
C VAL A 62 -3.09 6.59 -2.78
N ARG A 63 -1.93 5.94 -2.57
CA ARG A 63 -1.20 6.00 -1.31
C ARG A 63 -0.69 7.41 -1.02
N GLU A 64 -0.17 8.11 -2.02
CA GLU A 64 0.28 9.49 -1.90
C GLU A 64 -0.87 10.43 -1.54
N PHE A 65 -2.01 10.31 -2.23
CA PHE A 65 -3.20 11.11 -1.92
C PHE A 65 -3.61 10.92 -0.45
N GLN A 66 -3.78 9.66 -0.03
CA GLN A 66 -4.17 9.36 1.34
C GLN A 66 -3.12 9.81 2.35
N ARG A 67 -1.84 9.74 2.02
CA ARG A 67 -0.74 10.23 2.85
C ARG A 67 -0.81 11.74 3.06
N LYS A 68 -1.14 12.52 2.03
CA LYS A 68 -1.33 13.98 2.15
C LYS A 68 -2.46 14.33 3.12
N GLU A 69 -3.50 13.51 3.13
CA GLU A 69 -4.61 13.59 4.10
C GLU A 69 -4.26 12.99 5.48
N GLY A 70 -3.03 12.48 5.68
CA GLY A 70 -2.58 11.86 6.91
C GLY A 70 -3.11 10.44 7.15
N TYR A 71 -3.56 9.73 6.11
CA TYR A 71 -4.06 8.37 6.21
C TYR A 71 -3.14 7.34 5.55
N GLY A 72 -3.03 6.17 6.18
CA GLY A 72 -2.29 5.03 5.65
C GLY A 72 -3.24 4.05 4.96
N VAL A 73 -2.83 3.52 3.79
CA VAL A 73 -3.61 2.51 3.06
C VAL A 73 -2.77 1.30 2.71
N ILE A 74 -3.39 0.13 2.83
CA ILE A 74 -2.76 -1.18 2.62
C ILE A 74 -3.52 -1.98 1.58
N LYS A 75 -2.78 -2.85 0.89
CA LYS A 75 -3.36 -3.86 0.01
C LYS A 75 -4.04 -4.95 0.85
N THR A 76 -5.28 -5.25 0.53
CA THR A 76 -6.06 -6.29 1.24
C THR A 76 -6.28 -7.54 0.40
N ARG A 77 -6.57 -7.36 -0.89
CA ARG A 77 -6.87 -8.47 -1.80
C ARG A 77 -6.41 -8.12 -3.20
N SER A 78 -5.97 -9.12 -3.96
CA SER A 78 -5.88 -9.06 -5.42
C SER A 78 -6.77 -10.13 -6.01
N LYS A 79 -7.45 -9.82 -7.11
CA LYS A 79 -8.13 -10.80 -7.95
C LYS A 79 -7.34 -10.96 -9.24
N ARG A 80 -7.19 -12.21 -9.67
CA ARG A 80 -6.48 -12.59 -10.88
C ARG A 80 -7.41 -13.34 -11.81
N SER A 81 -7.19 -13.19 -13.12
CA SER A 81 -7.88 -13.98 -14.13
C SER A 81 -7.48 -15.45 -13.97
N ALA A 82 -8.44 -16.38 -14.10
CA ALA A 82 -8.18 -17.81 -13.95
C ALA A 82 -7.23 -18.35 -15.04
N GLY A 83 -7.30 -17.80 -16.25
CA GLY A 83 -6.47 -18.21 -17.38
C GLY A 83 -5.09 -17.56 -17.36
N THR A 84 -5.05 -16.23 -17.53
CA THR A 84 -3.77 -15.50 -17.71
C THR A 84 -3.00 -15.28 -16.40
N LYS A 85 -3.60 -15.55 -15.23
CA LYS A 85 -3.07 -15.23 -13.88
C LYS A 85 -2.75 -13.74 -13.66
N GLU A 86 -3.12 -12.87 -14.61
CA GLU A 86 -2.95 -11.43 -14.53
C GLU A 86 -3.91 -10.83 -13.52
N ILE A 87 -3.45 -9.81 -12.80
CA ILE A 87 -4.27 -9.08 -11.84
C ILE A 87 -5.18 -8.15 -12.64
N TYR A 88 -6.50 -8.26 -12.45
CA TYR A 88 -7.48 -7.33 -13.05
C TYR A 88 -8.13 -6.41 -12.00
N ARG A 89 -7.99 -6.75 -10.70
CA ARG A 89 -8.51 -5.95 -9.60
C ARG A 89 -7.65 -6.05 -8.34
N GLN A 90 -7.47 -4.93 -7.66
CA GLN A 90 -6.81 -4.86 -6.36
C GLN A 90 -7.62 -4.01 -5.38
N ASP A 91 -7.86 -4.56 -4.19
CA ASP A 91 -8.63 -3.88 -3.14
C ASP A 91 -7.67 -3.25 -2.11
N LEU A 92 -7.89 -1.97 -1.83
CA LEU A 92 -7.18 -1.20 -0.81
C LEU A 92 -8.10 -0.90 0.38
N SER A 93 -7.55 -0.93 1.59
CA SER A 93 -8.25 -0.46 2.79
C SER A 93 -7.34 0.43 3.63
N CYS A 94 -7.94 1.16 4.58
CA CYS A 94 -7.15 1.88 5.57
C CYS A 94 -6.29 0.91 6.40
N ASP A 95 -5.11 1.34 6.80
CA ASP A 95 -4.21 0.62 7.70
C ASP A 95 -4.85 0.39 9.08
N ARG A 96 -5.69 1.31 9.56
CA ARG A 96 -6.51 1.13 10.78
C ARG A 96 -7.84 0.43 10.50
N GLY A 97 -8.12 0.04 9.26
CA GLY A 97 -9.29 -0.73 8.88
C GLY A 97 -9.24 -2.19 9.35
N GLY A 98 -10.41 -2.79 9.53
CA GLY A 98 -10.57 -4.14 10.07
C GLY A 98 -10.82 -4.16 11.58
N ARG A 99 -11.34 -5.28 12.09
CA ARG A 99 -11.67 -5.41 13.52
C ARG A 99 -10.41 -5.68 14.35
N PRO A 100 -10.26 -5.06 15.54
CA PRO A 100 -9.27 -5.50 16.50
C PRO A 100 -9.45 -7.00 16.75
N LYS A 101 -8.37 -7.77 16.68
CA LYS A 101 -8.39 -9.15 17.14
C LYS A 101 -8.26 -9.13 18.66
N ALA A 102 -9.17 -9.80 19.36
CA ALA A 102 -9.01 -10.06 20.78
C ALA A 102 -7.77 -10.96 20.96
N SER A 103 -6.79 -10.50 21.75
CA SER A 103 -5.64 -11.31 22.12
C SER A 103 -5.96 -12.05 23.42
N VAL A 104 -5.85 -13.38 23.42
CA VAL A 104 -5.92 -14.21 24.63
C VAL A 104 -4.52 -14.38 25.26
N ALA A 105 -3.48 -13.76 24.67
CA ALA A 105 -2.12 -13.89 25.16
C ALA A 105 -1.95 -13.17 26.50
N MET A 106 -1.70 -13.94 27.56
CA MET A 106 -1.55 -13.45 28.94
C MET A 106 -0.33 -12.55 29.17
N ILE A 107 0.75 -12.72 28.39
CA ILE A 107 2.07 -12.14 28.70
C ILE A 107 2.38 -10.87 27.89
N ARG A 108 1.87 -10.77 26.64
CA ARG A 108 2.08 -9.59 25.78
C ARG A 108 0.77 -9.22 25.11
N ASN A 109 0.06 -8.25 25.67
CA ASN A 109 -1.11 -7.69 25.02
C ASN A 109 -0.70 -6.57 24.06
N THR A 110 -0.38 -6.94 22.82
CA THR A 110 -0.17 -5.94 21.76
C THR A 110 -1.51 -5.30 21.43
N LYS A 111 -1.73 -4.06 21.89
CA LYS A 111 -2.90 -3.27 21.49
C LYS A 111 -2.92 -3.13 19.98
N SER A 112 -4.02 -3.55 19.35
CA SER A 112 -4.20 -3.42 17.92
C SER A 112 -4.48 -1.96 17.56
N ASN A 113 -3.79 -1.42 16.54
CA ASN A 113 -4.07 -0.08 15.99
C ASN A 113 -5.31 -0.06 15.08
N LYS A 114 -6.07 -1.15 15.03
CA LYS A 114 -7.24 -1.33 14.17
C LYS A 114 -8.44 -0.65 14.84
N THR A 115 -9.14 0.24 14.14
CA THR A 115 -10.29 1.01 14.63
C THR A 115 -11.60 0.56 13.98
N GLY A 116 -11.58 -0.46 13.11
CA GLY A 116 -12.75 -0.81 12.31
C GLY A 116 -13.04 0.18 11.18
N CYS A 117 -12.05 0.98 10.77
CA CYS A 117 -12.21 1.96 9.68
C CYS A 117 -12.80 1.32 8.41
N MET A 118 -13.80 1.98 7.84
CA MET A 118 -14.55 1.50 6.68
C MET A 118 -14.00 2.00 5.35
N TRP A 119 -13.07 2.96 5.36
CA TRP A 119 -12.41 3.44 4.14
C TRP A 119 -11.88 2.28 3.30
N ARG A 120 -12.29 2.27 2.03
CA ARG A 120 -11.97 1.22 1.05
C ARG A 120 -12.07 1.76 -0.36
N ALA A 121 -11.17 1.29 -1.22
CA ALA A 121 -11.17 1.57 -2.65
C ALA A 121 -10.84 0.32 -3.46
N HIS A 122 -11.31 0.28 -4.70
CA HIS A 122 -11.06 -0.79 -5.66
C HIS A 122 -10.28 -0.25 -6.85
N LEU A 123 -9.15 -0.85 -7.16
CA LEU A 123 -8.38 -0.55 -8.36
C LEU A 123 -8.76 -1.58 -9.41
N THR A 124 -9.28 -1.15 -10.56
CA THR A 124 -9.77 -2.05 -11.61
C THR A 124 -9.15 -1.65 -12.94
N LEU A 125 -8.73 -2.63 -13.74
CA LEU A 125 -8.31 -2.41 -15.12
C LEU A 125 -9.55 -2.18 -15.99
N GLN A 126 -9.66 -0.99 -16.59
CA GLN A 126 -10.72 -0.63 -17.54
C GLN A 126 -10.09 -0.32 -18.90
N ALA A 127 -10.46 -1.10 -19.91
CA ALA A 127 -9.78 -1.11 -21.21
C ALA A 127 -8.25 -1.24 -21.00
N ASP A 128 -7.51 -0.14 -21.19
CA ASP A 128 -6.04 -0.11 -21.13
C ASP A 128 -5.50 0.75 -19.97
N CYS A 129 -6.35 1.18 -19.02
CA CYS A 129 -5.92 1.98 -17.88
C CYS A 129 -6.47 1.46 -16.56
N TRP A 130 -5.68 1.61 -15.50
CA TRP A 130 -6.11 1.31 -14.16
C TRP A 130 -6.88 2.50 -13.59
N VAL A 131 -8.05 2.23 -13.00
CA VAL A 131 -8.93 3.25 -12.41
C VAL A 131 -9.17 2.94 -10.95
N CYS A 132 -9.06 3.96 -10.09
CA CYS A 132 -9.47 3.88 -8.69
C CYS A 132 -10.96 4.17 -8.56
N ILE A 133 -11.72 3.20 -8.04
CA ILE A 133 -13.13 3.33 -7.74
C ILE A 133 -13.27 3.37 -6.21
N PRO A 134 -13.60 4.53 -5.63
CA PRO A 134 -13.82 4.62 -4.19
C PRO A 134 -15.09 3.85 -3.79
N HIS A 135 -15.00 3.06 -2.72
CA HIS A 135 -16.16 2.37 -2.15
C HIS A 135 -16.69 3.11 -0.92
N ASN A 136 -15.80 3.48 0.00
CA ASN A 136 -16.11 4.37 1.11
C ASN A 136 -14.90 5.27 1.35
N MET A 137 -15.13 6.58 1.38
CA MET A 137 -14.09 7.61 1.52
C MET A 137 -13.98 8.15 2.96
N GLU A 138 -14.85 7.73 3.86
CA GLU A 138 -14.88 8.22 5.22
C GLU A 138 -13.97 7.41 6.16
N HIS A 139 -13.22 8.13 6.98
CA HIS A 139 -12.41 7.59 8.05
C HIS A 139 -13.10 7.81 9.39
N ASN A 140 -13.13 6.77 10.23
CA ASN A 140 -13.72 6.84 11.58
C ASN A 140 -12.69 7.16 12.67
N HIS A 141 -11.51 7.65 12.27
CA HIS A 141 -10.42 7.95 13.17
C HIS A 141 -9.70 9.20 12.65
N PRO A 142 -9.07 9.98 13.54
CA PRO A 142 -8.33 11.16 13.10
C PRO A 142 -7.17 10.77 12.18
N PRO A 143 -6.74 11.67 11.29
CA PRO A 143 -5.49 11.55 10.56
C PRO A 143 -4.32 11.21 11.49
N LEU A 144 -3.35 10.48 10.97
CA LEU A 144 -2.10 10.23 11.65
C LEU A 144 -1.34 11.56 11.72
N THR A 145 -1.24 12.14 12.92
CA THR A 145 -0.30 13.24 13.19
C THR A 145 1.13 12.75 13.00
N GLU A 146 2.13 13.64 12.87
CA GLU A 146 3.53 13.26 12.61
C GLU A 146 4.11 12.22 13.61
N SER A 147 3.59 12.19 14.85
CA SER A 147 3.89 11.14 15.84
C SER A 147 3.59 9.71 15.31
N PHE A 148 2.55 9.58 14.49
CA PHE A 148 2.09 8.36 13.84
C PHE A 148 2.63 8.16 12.42
N ALA A 149 3.42 9.09 11.86
CA ALA A 149 4.24 8.87 10.64
C ALA A 149 5.17 7.65 10.77
N THR A 150 5.28 7.16 12.00
CA THR A 150 5.95 5.95 12.37
C THR A 150 5.14 4.66 12.23
N SER A 151 3.95 4.65 11.62
CA SER A 151 3.24 3.39 11.31
C SER A 151 3.98 2.59 10.22
N ARG A 152 3.83 1.26 10.20
CA ARG A 152 4.55 0.40 9.24
C ARG A 152 4.27 0.80 7.79
N SER A 153 3.03 1.15 7.48
CA SER A 153 2.57 1.50 6.13
C SER A 153 3.18 2.81 5.65
N PHE A 154 3.34 3.79 6.54
CA PHE A 154 4.08 5.03 6.23
C PHE A 154 5.58 4.79 6.08
N ARG A 155 6.18 3.96 6.95
CA ARG A 155 7.60 3.57 6.81
C ARG A 155 7.85 2.86 5.49
N GLN A 156 7.01 1.90 5.13
CA GLN A 156 7.10 1.19 3.86
C GLN A 156 7.05 2.14 2.66
N LEU A 157 6.17 3.14 2.70
CA LEU A 157 6.12 4.20 1.67
C LEU A 157 7.38 5.05 1.64
N SER A 158 7.92 5.43 2.80
CA SER A 158 9.19 6.16 2.86
C SER A 158 10.35 5.34 2.29
N TRP A 159 10.33 4.01 2.46
CA TRP A 159 11.35 3.13 1.90
C TRP A 159 11.18 2.92 0.40
N GLU A 160 9.94 2.86 -0.09
CA GLU A 160 9.63 2.81 -1.52
C GLU A 160 10.08 4.10 -2.23
N ALA A 161 9.97 5.25 -1.57
CA ALA A 161 10.38 6.55 -2.10
C ALA A 161 11.89 6.83 -1.96
N ALA A 162 12.59 6.11 -1.08
CA ALA A 162 14.02 6.28 -0.85
C ALA A 162 14.87 5.77 -2.02
N GLU A 163 16.09 6.30 -2.14
CA GLU A 163 17.03 5.89 -3.18
C GLU A 163 17.36 4.39 -3.08
N GLY A 164 17.16 3.66 -4.19
CA GLY A 164 17.30 2.20 -4.25
C GLY A 164 16.09 1.43 -3.70
N GLY A 165 15.05 2.14 -3.24
CA GLY A 165 13.80 1.57 -2.76
C GLY A 165 13.96 0.64 -1.55
N VAL A 166 12.96 -0.21 -1.35
CA VAL A 166 12.92 -1.20 -0.26
C VAL A 166 14.13 -2.14 -0.27
N GLN A 167 14.60 -2.52 -1.46
CA GLN A 167 15.75 -3.41 -1.58
C GLN A 167 17.06 -2.69 -1.25
N GLY A 168 17.21 -1.43 -1.63
CA GLY A 168 18.35 -0.59 -1.23
C GLY A 168 18.47 -0.46 0.28
N ILE A 169 17.35 -0.26 0.99
CA ILE A 169 17.34 -0.26 2.47
C ILE A 169 17.83 -1.60 3.03
N ARG A 170 17.37 -2.75 2.50
CA ARG A 170 17.85 -4.07 2.95
C ARG A 170 19.33 -4.28 2.71
N ASN A 171 19.82 -3.90 1.53
CA ASN A 171 21.22 -4.04 1.15
C ASN A 171 22.12 -3.20 2.07
N ARG A 172 21.70 -1.97 2.41
CA ARG A 172 22.41 -1.10 3.37
C ARG A 172 22.40 -1.69 4.78
N VAL A 173 21.28 -2.25 5.24
CA VAL A 173 21.24 -2.97 6.53
C VAL A 173 22.22 -4.13 6.54
N ASP A 174 22.27 -4.95 5.49
CA ASP A 174 23.21 -6.07 5.41
C ASP A 174 24.67 -5.59 5.39
N ALA A 175 24.99 -4.58 4.57
CA ALA A 175 26.33 -4.00 4.49
C ALA A 175 26.80 -3.45 5.84
N LEU A 176 25.99 -2.62 6.50
CA LEU A 176 26.30 -2.06 7.81
C LEU A 176 26.33 -3.11 8.92
N SER A 177 25.59 -4.22 8.77
CA SER A 177 25.63 -5.34 9.72
C SER A 177 26.91 -6.18 9.60
N ARG A 178 27.59 -6.13 8.45
CA ARG A 178 28.88 -6.79 8.19
C ARG A 178 30.07 -5.90 8.56
N GLY A 179 29.89 -4.59 8.64
CA GLY A 179 30.97 -3.66 9.01
C GLY A 179 31.42 -3.87 10.45
N ASP A 180 32.71 -4.13 10.63
CA ASP A 180 33.35 -4.24 11.95
C ASP A 180 33.91 -2.87 12.36
N LEU A 181 33.55 -2.40 13.55
CA LEU A 181 34.27 -1.30 14.22
C LEU A 181 35.34 -1.89 15.16
N PRO A 182 36.35 -1.10 15.55
CA PRO A 182 37.32 -1.50 16.58
C PRO A 182 36.65 -1.93 17.89
N THR A 183 35.44 -1.43 18.15
CA THR A 183 34.62 -1.70 19.34
C THR A 183 33.55 -2.78 19.13
N GLY A 184 33.51 -3.44 17.96
CA GLY A 184 32.56 -4.51 17.63
C GLY A 184 31.54 -4.12 16.55
N LYS A 185 30.41 -4.85 16.49
CA LYS A 185 29.38 -4.62 15.46
C LYS A 185 28.53 -3.38 15.77
N LEU A 186 28.08 -2.70 14.72
CA LEU A 186 27.12 -1.61 14.84
C LEU A 186 25.83 -2.08 15.52
N THR A 187 25.34 -1.30 16.49
CA THR A 187 24.03 -1.55 17.09
C THR A 187 22.91 -1.25 16.08
N ALA A 188 21.79 -1.95 16.20
CA ALA A 188 20.63 -1.73 15.34
C ALA A 188 20.13 -0.27 15.34
N ARG A 189 20.34 0.45 16.46
CA ARG A 189 19.96 1.86 16.60
C ARG A 189 20.80 2.74 15.68
N VAL A 190 22.12 2.57 15.73
CA VAL A 190 23.06 3.34 14.90
C VAL A 190 22.89 3.02 13.41
N ILE A 191 22.61 1.75 13.06
CA ILE A 191 22.30 1.37 11.68
C ILE A 191 21.04 2.08 11.19
N ALA A 192 19.98 2.09 12.01
CA ALA A 192 18.73 2.75 11.64
C ALA A 192 18.90 4.27 11.44
N GLU A 193 19.66 4.92 12.32
CA GLU A 193 19.99 6.35 12.25
C GLU A 193 20.76 6.68 10.96
N LYS A 194 21.88 6.00 10.70
CA LYS A 194 22.67 6.20 9.48
C LYS A 194 21.86 6.03 8.20
N ILE A 195 21.08 4.94 8.11
CA ILE A 195 20.27 4.70 6.91
C ILE A 195 19.21 5.79 6.77
N SER A 196 18.59 6.22 7.87
CA SER A 196 17.58 7.28 7.81
C SER A 196 18.16 8.61 7.34
N GLU A 197 19.37 8.96 7.78
CA GLU A 197 20.10 10.16 7.33
C GLU A 197 20.50 10.09 5.86
N GLU A 198 21.10 8.97 5.43
CA GLU A 198 21.59 8.80 4.07
C GLU A 198 20.47 8.76 3.03
N THR A 199 19.34 8.13 3.37
CA THR A 199 18.28 7.83 2.39
C THR A 199 17.05 8.72 2.55
N GLY A 200 16.94 9.48 3.64
CA GLY A 200 15.73 10.20 4.01
C GLY A 200 14.54 9.30 4.38
N ALA A 201 14.73 7.97 4.43
CA ALA A 201 13.70 7.02 4.83
C ALA A 201 13.50 6.99 6.34
N LEU A 202 12.28 6.69 6.80
CA LEU A 202 12.03 6.47 8.23
C LEU A 202 12.34 5.01 8.57
N VAL A 203 13.55 4.73 9.07
CA VAL A 203 13.99 3.40 9.49
C VAL A 203 14.05 3.32 11.01
N ARG A 204 13.39 2.31 11.61
CA ARG A 204 13.47 2.08 13.06
C ARG A 204 14.45 0.97 13.41
N GLU A 205 14.93 1.01 14.63
CA GLU A 205 15.73 -0.07 15.21
C GLU A 205 15.03 -1.45 15.13
N SER A 206 13.72 -1.50 15.39
CA SER A 206 12.93 -2.73 15.24
C SER A 206 12.91 -3.25 13.80
N ASP A 207 12.95 -2.34 12.82
CA ASP A 207 12.95 -2.70 11.40
C ASP A 207 14.30 -3.32 11.01
N VAL A 208 15.41 -2.72 11.47
CA VAL A 208 16.76 -3.29 11.29
C VAL A 208 16.83 -4.70 11.85
N ARG A 209 16.36 -4.92 13.09
CA ARG A 209 16.33 -6.27 13.70
C ARG A 209 15.50 -7.26 12.89
N ASN A 210 14.33 -6.83 12.38
CA ASN A 210 13.47 -7.67 11.55
C ASN A 210 14.15 -8.02 10.21
N ILE A 211 14.83 -7.06 9.58
CA ILE A 211 15.59 -7.26 8.34
C ILE A 211 16.76 -8.22 8.59
N GLN A 212 17.55 -8.00 9.63
CA GLN A 212 18.65 -8.90 10.02
C GLN A 212 18.15 -10.32 10.29
N ALA A 213 17.03 -10.47 11.00
CA ALA A 213 16.41 -11.78 11.22
C ALA A 213 15.93 -12.41 9.90
N SER A 214 15.40 -11.62 8.97
CA SER A 214 15.03 -12.09 7.63
C SER A 214 16.24 -12.58 6.84
N ILE A 215 17.33 -11.81 6.84
CA ILE A 215 18.58 -12.17 6.15
C ILE A 215 19.17 -13.46 6.73
N ARG A 216 19.24 -13.57 8.06
CA ARG A 216 19.72 -14.80 8.72
C ARG A 216 18.88 -16.02 8.35
N ARG A 217 17.54 -15.87 8.32
CA ARG A 217 16.65 -16.96 7.89
C ARG A 217 16.82 -17.32 6.41
N ALA A 218 17.10 -16.36 5.54
CA ALA A 218 17.39 -16.65 4.14
C ALA A 218 18.69 -17.45 4.01
N LYS A 219 19.78 -16.96 4.61
CA LYS A 219 21.08 -17.66 4.61
C LYS A 219 21.00 -19.09 5.18
N ALA A 220 20.22 -19.29 6.23
CA ALA A 220 20.02 -20.62 6.81
C ALA A 220 19.26 -21.57 5.86
N ARG A 221 18.33 -21.06 5.06
CA ARG A 221 17.67 -21.87 4.02
C ARG A 221 18.62 -22.21 2.88
N ASP A 222 19.41 -21.24 2.44
CA ASP A 222 20.36 -21.44 1.35
C ASP A 222 21.43 -22.46 1.78
N ALA A 223 21.94 -22.37 3.01
CA ALA A 223 22.87 -23.37 3.56
C ALA A 223 22.24 -24.77 3.68
N SER A 224 20.99 -24.85 4.11
CA SER A 224 20.27 -26.13 4.16
C SER A 224 20.02 -26.73 2.79
N ALA A 225 19.85 -25.90 1.75
CA ALA A 225 19.66 -26.37 0.38
C ALA A 225 20.96 -26.89 -0.24
N VAL A 226 22.11 -26.29 0.12
CA VAL A 226 23.44 -26.80 -0.31
C VAL A 226 23.69 -28.19 0.26
N ILE A 227 23.40 -28.40 1.55
CA ILE A 227 23.56 -29.70 2.21
C ILE A 227 22.72 -30.78 1.51
N GLN A 228 21.47 -30.46 1.13
CA GLN A 228 20.61 -31.42 0.42
C GLN A 228 21.14 -31.80 -0.97
N ILE A 229 21.82 -30.90 -1.66
CA ILE A 229 22.42 -31.20 -2.97
C ILE A 229 23.64 -32.11 -2.80
N GLU A 230 24.47 -31.86 -1.79
CA GLU A 230 25.63 -32.71 -1.47
C GLU A 230 25.20 -34.12 -1.05
N ASP A 231 24.12 -34.25 -0.28
CA ASP A 231 23.55 -35.56 0.10
C ASP A 231 22.95 -36.30 -1.11
N ASP A 232 22.30 -35.60 -2.06
CA ASP A 232 21.70 -36.21 -3.27
C ASP A 232 22.78 -36.62 -4.30
N ASP A 233 23.88 -35.87 -4.43
CA ASP A 233 25.00 -36.18 -5.33
C ASP A 233 25.85 -37.37 -4.80
N GLU A 234 25.92 -37.60 -3.48
CA GLU A 234 26.60 -38.76 -2.88
C GLU A 234 25.81 -40.08 -3.04
N GLU A 235 24.48 -40.04 -3.20
CA GLU A 235 23.65 -41.25 -3.42
C GLU A 235 23.68 -41.75 -4.88
N GLU A 236 24.03 -40.91 -5.87
CA GLU A 236 24.10 -41.32 -7.29
C GLU A 236 25.45 -41.99 -7.68
N GLU A 237 26.51 -41.91 -6.86
CA GLU A 237 27.81 -42.56 -7.17
C GLU A 237 27.91 -44.03 -6.70
N GLU A 238 26.92 -44.56 -5.96
CA GLU A 238 26.92 -45.98 -5.52
C GLU A 238 26.12 -46.95 -6.41
N GLU A 239 25.45 -46.50 -7.47
CA GLU A 239 24.66 -47.39 -8.36
C GLU A 239 25.41 -47.91 -9.62
N ASP A 240 26.67 -47.51 -9.84
CA ASP A 240 27.44 -47.88 -11.06
C ASP A 240 28.50 -49.01 -10.85
N GLU A 241 28.56 -49.66 -9.68
CA GLU A 241 29.51 -50.77 -9.39
C GLU A 241 28.87 -52.19 -9.24
N GLU A 242 27.82 -52.54 -10.01
CA GLU A 242 27.31 -53.94 -10.06
C GLU A 242 27.25 -54.56 -11.47
#